data_AF-A0A538IBS8-F1
#
_entry.id   AF-A0A538IBS8-F1
#
_cell.length_a   1.000
_cell.length_b   1.000
_cell.length_c   1.000
_cell.angle_alpha   90.00
_cell.angle_beta   90.00
_cell.angle_gamma   90.00
#
_symmetry.space_group_name_H-M   'P 1'
#
loop_
_entity.id
_entity.type
_entity.pdbx_description
1 polymer ?
#
loop_
_entity_poly.entity_id
_entity_poly.type
_entity_poly.pdbx_seq_one_letter_code
_entity_poly.pdbx_strand_id
1 'polypeptide(L)' 'MKLNSGCNKDLMVLTTAHEFGHVVGLGHENNRCARMNPTLEPDGTPNHCTQHTLRYWLSHVLQKDDLQGARAIYQR' A
#
# COMPACT_ATOMS: atom_id res chain seq x y z
N MET A 1 -20.12 -4.61 3.88
CA MET A 1 -20.21 -4.00 2.52
C MET A 1 -20.17 -5.11 1.48
N LYS A 2 -21.14 -5.17 0.56
CA LYS A 2 -21.07 -6.03 -0.63
C LYS A 2 -20.59 -5.16 -1.78
N LEU A 3 -19.45 -5.49 -2.34
CA LEU A 3 -18.90 -4.85 -3.54
C LEU A 3 -19.41 -5.62 -4.76
N ASN A 4 -19.53 -4.95 -5.91
CA ASN A 4 -19.90 -5.60 -7.16
C ASN A 4 -18.94 -6.74 -7.51
N SER A 5 -19.39 -7.75 -8.25
CA SER A 5 -18.62 -8.96 -8.56
C SER A 5 -17.31 -8.72 -9.30
N GLY A 6 -17.18 -7.57 -10.00
CA GLY A 6 -15.94 -7.15 -10.65
C GLY A 6 -14.92 -6.48 -9.72
N CYS A 7 -15.26 -6.21 -8.47
CA CYS A 7 -14.36 -5.56 -7.52
C CYS A 7 -13.58 -6.61 -6.71
N ASN A 8 -12.27 -6.64 -6.89
CA ASN A 8 -11.39 -7.42 -6.03
C ASN A 8 -11.23 -6.71 -4.68
N LYS A 9 -11.88 -7.25 -3.64
CA LYS A 9 -11.87 -6.65 -2.29
C LYS A 9 -10.48 -6.53 -1.70
N ASP A 10 -9.64 -7.53 -1.93
CA ASP A 10 -8.30 -7.59 -1.37
C ASP A 10 -7.42 -6.52 -2.00
N LEU A 11 -7.51 -6.35 -3.33
CA LEU A 11 -6.84 -5.26 -4.02
C LEU A 11 -7.34 -3.90 -3.52
N MET A 12 -8.65 -3.76 -3.28
CA MET A 12 -9.20 -2.53 -2.68
C MET A 12 -8.64 -2.23 -1.30
N VAL A 13 -8.40 -3.23 -0.44
CA VAL A 13 -7.75 -3.00 0.86
C VAL A 13 -6.36 -2.42 0.69
N LEU A 14 -5.57 -2.97 -0.24
CA LEU A 14 -4.21 -2.49 -0.51
C LEU A 14 -4.20 -1.09 -1.12
N THR A 15 -5.05 -0.82 -2.10
CA THR A 15 -5.19 0.52 -2.70
C THR A 15 -5.71 1.53 -1.68
N THR A 16 -6.70 1.17 -0.87
CA THR A 16 -7.23 2.08 0.17
C THR A 16 -6.15 2.44 1.18
N ALA A 17 -5.28 1.50 1.56
CA ALA A 17 -4.15 1.80 2.45
C ALA A 17 -3.18 2.82 1.84
N HIS A 18 -2.90 2.73 0.53
CA HIS A 18 -2.12 3.72 -0.21
C HIS A 18 -2.79 5.10 -0.17
N GLU A 19 -4.06 5.19 -0.52
CA GLU A 19 -4.79 6.47 -0.54
C GLU A 19 -4.90 7.09 0.87
N PHE A 20 -5.10 6.28 1.89
CA PHE A 20 -5.09 6.76 3.27
C PHE A 20 -3.71 7.22 3.71
N GLY A 21 -2.63 6.67 3.14
CA GLY A 21 -1.28 7.21 3.26
C GLY A 21 -1.22 8.68 2.86
N HIS A 22 -1.84 9.07 1.75
CA HIS A 22 -1.94 10.48 1.34
C HIS A 22 -2.77 11.33 2.31
N VAL A 23 -3.88 10.79 2.81
CA VAL A 23 -4.71 11.48 3.82
C VAL A 23 -3.91 11.79 5.09
N VAL A 24 -2.99 10.90 5.48
CA VAL A 24 -2.09 11.12 6.63
C VAL A 24 -0.77 11.80 6.26
N GLY A 25 -0.66 12.38 5.05
CA GLY A 25 0.45 13.23 4.66
C GLY A 25 1.68 12.53 4.08
N LEU A 26 1.60 11.22 3.77
CA LEU A 26 2.66 10.53 3.04
C LEU A 26 2.60 10.88 1.54
N GLY A 27 3.77 11.12 0.94
CA GLY A 27 3.93 11.24 -0.51
C GLY A 27 4.21 9.90 -1.17
N HIS A 28 4.30 9.90 -2.50
CA HIS A 28 4.78 8.73 -3.23
C HIS A 28 6.24 8.42 -2.88
N GLU A 29 6.56 7.14 -2.75
CA GLU A 29 7.94 6.64 -2.80
C GLU A 29 8.22 6.13 -4.22
N ASN A 30 9.34 6.54 -4.83
CA ASN A 30 9.62 6.27 -6.25
C ASN A 30 10.88 5.41 -6.48
N ASN A 31 11.60 5.05 -5.43
CA ASN A 31 12.91 4.39 -5.53
C ASN A 31 13.01 3.12 -4.69
N ARG A 32 12.18 2.97 -3.67
CA ARG A 32 12.24 1.86 -2.70
C ARG A 32 10.90 1.13 -2.64
N CYS A 33 10.93 -0.12 -2.22
CA CYS A 33 9.70 -0.88 -1.96
C CYS A 33 8.91 -0.26 -0.80
N ALA A 34 7.69 0.19 -1.09
CA ALA A 34 6.79 0.84 -0.15
C ALA A 34 5.32 0.67 -0.59
N ARG A 35 4.34 0.67 0.34
CA ARG A 35 2.93 0.70 -0.08
C ARG A 35 2.61 2.01 -0.81
N MET A 36 3.35 3.08 -0.50
CA MET A 36 3.24 4.38 -1.16
C MET A 36 3.89 4.44 -2.56
N ASN A 37 4.29 3.33 -3.18
CA ASN A 37 4.68 3.38 -4.59
C ASN A 37 3.46 3.74 -5.48
N PRO A 38 3.65 4.56 -6.54
CA PRO A 38 2.54 5.11 -7.33
C PRO A 38 1.84 4.09 -8.23
N THR A 39 2.41 2.89 -8.40
CA THR A 39 1.84 1.83 -9.23
C THR A 39 1.81 0.50 -8.48
N LEU A 40 0.78 -0.29 -8.78
CA LEU A 40 0.46 -1.56 -8.13
C LEU A 40 0.12 -2.58 -9.22
N GLU A 41 0.74 -3.75 -9.17
CA GLU A 41 0.44 -4.87 -10.07
C GLU A 41 -0.89 -5.56 -9.69
N PRO A 42 -1.53 -6.32 -10.61
CA PRO A 42 -2.78 -7.03 -10.32
C PRO A 42 -2.72 -8.02 -9.15
N ASP A 43 -1.52 -8.50 -8.79
CA ASP A 43 -1.28 -9.38 -7.64
C ASP A 43 -1.14 -8.63 -6.30
N GLY A 44 -1.24 -7.29 -6.32
CA GLY A 44 -1.10 -6.43 -5.14
C GLY A 44 0.33 -5.99 -4.82
N THR A 45 1.30 -6.30 -5.70
CA THR A 45 2.71 -5.91 -5.56
C THR A 45 2.93 -4.45 -5.95
N PRO A 46 3.37 -3.57 -5.03
CA PRO A 46 3.80 -2.22 -5.40
C PRO A 46 5.05 -2.27 -6.27
N ASN A 47 5.26 -1.25 -7.12
CA ASN A 47 6.50 -1.14 -7.90
C ASN A 47 7.75 -1.17 -7.01
N HIS A 48 8.90 -1.60 -7.53
CA HIS A 48 10.15 -1.74 -6.77
C HIS A 48 10.13 -2.77 -5.61
N CYS A 49 8.99 -3.42 -5.35
CA CYS A 49 8.90 -4.56 -4.45
C CYS A 49 9.11 -5.88 -5.17
N THR A 50 9.61 -6.88 -4.44
CA THR A 50 9.59 -8.27 -4.92
C THR A 50 8.14 -8.76 -5.03
N GLN A 51 7.82 -9.46 -6.11
CA GLN A 51 6.49 -10.03 -6.31
C GLN A 51 6.12 -11.04 -5.23
N HIS A 52 4.90 -10.91 -4.72
CA HIS A 52 4.33 -11.81 -3.74
C HIS A 52 2.84 -12.01 -3.97
N THR A 53 2.28 -13.06 -3.36
CA THR A 53 0.84 -13.32 -3.44
C THR A 53 0.02 -12.19 -2.79
N LEU A 54 -1.21 -12.00 -3.27
CA LEU A 54 -2.16 -11.06 -2.67
C LEU A 54 -2.33 -11.27 -1.15
N ARG A 55 -2.37 -12.54 -0.70
CA ARG A 55 -2.46 -12.89 0.73
C ARG A 55 -1.27 -12.41 1.54
N TYR A 56 -0.06 -12.47 0.97
CA TYR A 56 1.14 -11.93 1.61
C TYR A 56 0.98 -10.43 1.81
N TRP A 57 0.55 -9.70 0.78
CA TRP A 57 0.35 -8.26 0.86
C TRP A 57 -0.74 -7.84 1.83
N LEU A 58 -1.83 -8.60 1.95
CA LEU A 58 -2.87 -8.37 2.96
C LEU A 58 -2.35 -8.57 4.39
N SER A 59 -1.31 -9.39 4.57
CA SER A 59 -0.64 -9.58 5.86
C SER A 59 0.45 -8.53 6.12
N HIS A 60 0.87 -7.80 5.08
CA HIS A 60 1.91 -6.77 5.09
C HIS A 60 1.40 -5.51 4.39
N VAL A 61 0.26 -5.00 4.84
CA VAL A 61 -0.41 -3.85 4.20
C VAL A 61 0.52 -2.64 4.16
N LEU A 62 1.17 -2.35 5.29
CA LEU A 62 2.18 -1.29 5.45
C LEU A 62 3.58 -1.89 5.38
N GLN A 63 4.47 -1.21 4.69
CA GLN A 63 5.90 -1.53 4.62
C GLN A 63 6.70 -0.70 5.64
N LYS A 64 7.94 -1.13 5.85
CA LYS A 64 8.86 -0.46 6.80
C LYS A 64 9.05 1.02 6.46
N ASP A 65 9.06 1.37 5.17
CA ASP A 65 9.22 2.76 4.72
C ASP A 65 8.01 3.62 5.09
N ASP A 66 6.79 3.13 4.81
CA ASP A 66 5.54 3.83 5.13
C ASP A 66 5.45 4.14 6.63
N LEU A 67 5.82 3.16 7.48
CA LEU A 67 5.86 3.33 8.93
C LEU A 67 6.90 4.38 9.36
N GLN A 68 8.07 4.40 8.75
CA GLN A 68 9.10 5.41 9.06
C GLN A 68 8.64 6.81 8.66
N GLY A 69 8.03 6.96 7.49
CA GLY A 69 7.45 8.23 7.04
C GLY A 69 6.36 8.73 8.00
N ALA A 70 5.43 7.87 8.39
CA ALA A 70 4.36 8.25 9.32
C ALA A 70 4.92 8.66 10.69
N ARG A 71 5.92 7.94 11.20
CA ARG A 71 6.59 8.29 12.46
C ARG A 71 7.33 9.63 12.37
N ALA A 72 7.97 9.94 11.25
CA ALA A 72 8.64 11.23 11.05
C ALA A 72 7.68 12.43 11.07
N ILE A 73 6.41 12.21 10.67
CA ILE A 73 5.36 13.23 10.72
C ILE A 73 4.79 13.37 12.14
N TYR A 74 4.45 12.24 12.79
CA TYR A 74 3.57 12.24 13.96
C TYR A 74 4.23 11.87 15.31
N GLN A 75 5.43 11.27 15.31
CA GLN A 75 6.10 10.81 16.55
C GLN A 75 7.36 11.63 16.87
N ARG A 76 7.21 12.95 16.86
CA ARG A 76 8.30 13.87 17.27
C ARG A 76 8.54 13.84 18.77
#